data_AF-A0A6C0KW57-F1
#
_entry.id   AF-A0A6C0KW57-F1
#
_cell.length_a   1.000
_cell.length_b   1.000
_cell.length_c   1.000
_cell.angle_alpha   90.00
_cell.angle_beta   90.00
_cell.angle_gamma   90.00
#
_symmetry.space_group_name_H-M   'P 1'
#
loop_
_entity.id
_entity.type
_entity.pdbx_description
1 polymer ?
#
loop_
_entity_poly.entity_id
_entity_poly.type
_entity_poly.pdbx_seq_one_letter_code
_entity_poly.pdbx_strand_id
1 'polypeptide(L)'
;MQKFNLDSTVWGPHYWFFLHTVAMTYPHRPNTMTKKKYYDFVQNIPMFIPIESIAGDFSKLLNNYPVSPYLDSRDAFIRWMHFIHNKINEKLEKPKITLEKFYADYYESYKPKDVKMREYYKVRAKLIYLFIILCIVFGIYYFYNK
;
A
#
# COMPACT_ATOMS: atom_id res chain seq x y z
N MET A 1 -8.22 2.57 33.39
CA MET A 1 -8.08 3.28 32.10
C MET A 1 -9.06 2.66 31.13
N GLN A 2 -9.98 3.45 30.57
CA GLN A 2 -10.91 2.98 29.54
C GLN A 2 -10.08 2.52 28.34
N LYS A 3 -10.08 1.20 28.05
CA LYS A 3 -9.47 0.67 26.83
C LYS A 3 -10.27 1.23 25.66
N PHE A 4 -9.82 2.34 25.09
CA PHE A 4 -10.34 2.82 23.82
C PHE A 4 -10.13 1.71 22.80
N ASN A 5 -11.22 1.11 22.32
CA ASN A 5 -11.15 0.10 21.29
C ASN A 5 -10.91 0.80 19.94
N LEU A 6 -9.67 1.18 19.69
CA LEU A 6 -9.25 1.86 18.47
C LEU A 6 -9.19 0.85 17.32
N ASP A 7 -10.27 0.78 16.54
CA ASP A 7 -10.40 -0.14 15.40
C ASP A 7 -9.19 -0.05 14.46
N SER A 8 -8.48 -1.19 14.33
CA SER A 8 -7.27 -1.31 13.52
C SER A 8 -7.52 -1.15 12.02
N THR A 9 -8.76 -1.31 11.56
CA THR A 9 -9.13 -1.09 10.17
C THR A 9 -9.07 0.39 9.79
N VAL A 10 -9.20 1.30 10.76
CA VAL A 10 -9.11 2.75 10.55
C VAL A 10 -7.66 3.20 10.47
N TRP A 11 -6.85 2.95 11.52
CA TRP A 11 -5.49 3.49 11.59
C TRP A 11 -4.43 2.63 10.89
N GLY A 12 -4.66 1.32 10.74
CA GLY A 12 -3.71 0.38 10.16
C GLY A 12 -3.26 0.75 8.73
N PRO A 13 -4.19 1.05 7.79
CA PRO A 13 -3.82 1.49 6.45
C PRO A 13 -2.95 2.75 6.45
N HIS A 14 -3.22 3.71 7.34
CA HIS A 14 -2.44 4.94 7.44
C HIS A 14 -1.02 4.69 7.99
N TYR A 15 -0.88 3.80 8.97
CA TYR A 15 0.43 3.36 9.47
C TYR A 15 1.24 2.71 8.37
N TRP A 16 0.65 1.76 7.64
CA TRP A 16 1.35 1.09 6.55
C TRP A 16 1.73 2.03 5.42
N PHE A 17 0.84 2.96 5.05
CA PHE A 17 1.17 3.98 4.06
C PHE A 17 2.38 4.80 4.50
N PHE A 18 2.38 5.29 5.75
CA PHE A 18 3.52 6.04 6.30
C PHE A 18 4.81 5.22 6.33
N LEU A 19 4.76 3.97 6.81
CA LEU A 19 5.94 3.09 6.87
C LEU A 19 6.51 2.81 5.48
N HIS A 20 5.64 2.61 4.48
CA HIS A 20 6.05 2.49 3.09
C HIS A 20 6.67 3.78 2.57
N THR A 21 6.11 4.95 2.89
CA THR A 21 6.73 6.25 2.54
C THR A 21 8.12 6.40 3.17
N VAL A 22 8.30 6.01 4.43
CA VAL A 22 9.62 6.01 5.10
C VAL A 22 10.60 5.11 4.35
N ALA A 23 10.17 3.92 3.91
CA ALA A 23 11.03 3.02 3.12
C ALA A 23 11.35 3.59 1.72
N MET A 24 10.34 4.13 1.04
CA MET A 24 10.48 4.75 -0.29
C MET A 24 11.40 5.97 -0.30
N THR A 25 11.48 6.70 0.82
CA THR A 25 12.32 7.89 0.98
C THR A 25 13.66 7.62 1.64
N TYR A 26 13.95 6.37 2.03
CA TYR A 26 15.23 5.98 2.62
C TYR A 26 16.42 6.35 1.73
N PRO A 27 17.57 6.85 2.21
CA PRO A 27 18.67 7.22 1.32
C PRO A 27 19.18 6.05 0.46
N HIS A 28 19.56 6.31 -0.79
CA HIS A 28 20.16 5.30 -1.65
C HIS A 28 21.51 4.78 -1.11
N ARG A 29 22.27 5.64 -0.42
CA ARG A 29 23.55 5.34 0.20
C ARG A 29 23.52 5.79 1.67
N PRO A 30 22.91 4.99 2.57
CA PRO A 30 22.78 5.36 3.98
C PRO A 30 24.10 5.21 4.72
N ASN A 31 24.45 6.20 5.54
CA ASN A 31 25.59 6.10 6.45
C ASN A 31 25.21 5.35 7.75
N THR A 32 26.20 5.01 8.57
CA THR A 32 26.00 4.26 9.82
C THR A 32 25.00 4.91 10.76
N MET A 33 25.01 6.25 10.87
CA MET A 33 24.08 6.99 11.72
C MET A 33 22.63 6.88 11.19
N THR A 34 22.44 7.03 9.88
CA THR A 34 21.13 6.84 9.23
C THR A 34 20.61 5.41 9.45
N LYS A 35 21.45 4.39 9.25
CA LYS A 35 21.08 2.99 9.51
C LYS A 35 20.62 2.79 10.95
N LYS A 36 21.38 3.31 11.92
CA LYS A 36 21.02 3.24 13.35
C LYS A 36 19.68 3.89 13.64
N LYS A 37 19.43 5.11 13.13
CA LYS A 37 18.16 5.82 13.33
C LYS A 37 16.96 5.05 12.76
N TYR A 38 17.12 4.44 11.58
CA TYR A 38 16.06 3.67 10.96
C TYR A 38 15.85 2.32 11.64
N TYR A 39 16.91 1.68 12.11
CA TYR A 39 16.83 0.50 12.97
C TYR A 39 16.04 0.82 14.24
N ASP A 40 16.43 1.87 14.97
CA ASP A 40 15.75 2.27 16.21
C ASP A 40 14.29 2.65 15.93
N PHE A 41 14.01 3.36 14.83
CA PHE A 41 12.63 3.66 14.40
C PHE A 41 11.81 2.36 14.22
N VAL A 42 12.31 1.41 13.44
CA VAL A 42 11.62 0.14 13.15
C VAL A 42 11.40 -0.68 14.42
N GLN A 43 12.42 -0.81 15.27
CA GLN A 43 12.33 -1.58 16.51
C GLN A 43 11.35 -0.99 17.52
N ASN A 44 11.13 0.32 17.48
CA ASN A 44 10.20 1.00 18.38
C ASN A 44 8.76 1.08 17.84
N ILE A 45 8.47 0.66 16.61
CA ILE A 45 7.11 0.65 16.04
C ILE A 45 6.07 0.01 16.98
N PRO A 46 6.33 -1.17 17.61
CA PRO A 46 5.37 -1.79 18.52
C PRO A 46 4.90 -0.89 19.67
N MET A 47 5.74 0.04 20.14
CA MET A 47 5.40 0.95 21.24
C MET A 47 4.30 1.95 20.86
N PHE A 48 4.11 2.19 19.56
CA PHE A 48 3.11 3.13 19.04
C PHE A 48 1.84 2.44 18.54
N ILE A 49 1.75 1.10 18.66
CA ILE A 49 0.57 0.34 18.29
C ILE A 49 -0.39 0.28 19.51
N PRO A 50 -1.62 0.80 19.40
CA PRO A 50 -2.51 0.93 20.56
C PRO A 50 -3.11 -0.40 21.05
N ILE A 51 -3.08 -1.44 20.23
CA ILE A 51 -3.62 -2.77 20.55
C ILE A 51 -2.47 -3.70 20.90
N GLU A 52 -2.41 -4.11 22.17
CA GLU A 52 -1.32 -4.91 22.74
C GLU A 52 -1.06 -6.23 22.00
N SER A 53 -2.11 -6.93 21.56
CA SER A 53 -1.95 -8.17 20.78
C SER A 53 -1.28 -7.91 19.43
N ILE A 54 -1.69 -6.86 18.71
CA ILE A 54 -1.09 -6.47 17.43
C ILE A 54 0.36 -6.01 17.64
N ALA A 55 0.62 -5.23 18.70
CA ALA A 55 1.97 -4.80 19.06
C ALA A 55 2.89 -6.00 19.34
N GLY A 56 2.43 -6.95 20.15
CA GLY A 56 3.17 -8.16 20.48
C GLY A 56 3.43 -9.05 19.27
N ASP A 57 2.48 -9.13 18.33
CA ASP A 57 2.67 -9.84 17.07
C ASP A 57 3.69 -9.16 16.15
N PHE A 58 3.66 -7.83 16.08
CA PHE A 58 4.66 -7.07 15.33
C PHE A 58 6.05 -7.25 15.93
N SER A 59 6.19 -7.22 17.26
CA SER A 59 7.46 -7.51 17.95
C SER A 59 8.01 -8.89 17.62
N LYS A 60 7.16 -9.92 17.57
CA LYS A 60 7.56 -11.27 17.15
C LYS A 60 8.05 -11.30 15.70
N LEU A 61 7.41 -10.55 14.79
CA LEU A 61 7.87 -10.43 13.40
C LEU A 61 9.26 -9.77 13.33
N LEU A 62 9.50 -8.72 14.11
CA LEU A 62 10.82 -8.05 14.15
C LEU A 62 11.92 -8.98 14.67
N ASN A 63 11.61 -9.84 15.65
CA ASN A 63 12.55 -10.84 16.16
C ASN A 63 12.85 -11.94 15.11
N ASN A 64 11.82 -12.42 14.41
CA ASN A 64 11.97 -13.46 13.41
C ASN A 64 12.63 -12.96 12.12
N TYR A 65 12.46 -11.67 11.81
CA TYR A 65 12.88 -11.05 10.56
C TYR A 65 13.55 -9.70 10.83
N PRO A 66 14.74 -9.68 11.44
CA PRO A 66 15.42 -8.44 11.83
C PRO A 66 15.71 -7.56 10.60
N VAL A 67 15.52 -6.25 10.75
CA VAL A 67 15.68 -5.27 9.67
C VAL A 67 17.14 -4.98 9.32
N SER A 68 18.08 -5.24 10.23
CA SER A 68 19.48 -4.81 10.10
C SER A 68 20.15 -5.16 8.76
N PRO A 69 20.01 -6.38 8.21
CA PRO A 69 20.61 -6.75 6.92
C PRO A 69 20.02 -5.99 5.71
N TYR A 70 18.87 -5.34 5.89
CA TYR A 70 18.11 -4.69 4.83
C TYR A 70 18.27 -3.18 4.83
N LEU A 71 19.04 -2.61 5.76
CA LEU A 71 19.32 -1.18 5.85
C LEU A 71 20.54 -0.74 5.03
N ASP A 72 21.12 -1.63 4.21
CA ASP A 72 22.27 -1.27 3.38
C ASP A 72 21.88 -0.50 2.11
N SER A 73 20.61 -0.61 1.67
CA SER A 73 20.09 0.14 0.53
C SER A 73 18.59 0.40 0.64
N ARG A 74 18.11 1.43 -0.09
CA ARG A 74 16.68 1.71 -0.25
C ARG A 74 15.89 0.50 -0.75
N ASP A 75 16.38 -0.18 -1.79
CA ASP A 75 15.65 -1.30 -2.39
C ASP A 75 15.51 -2.46 -1.39
N ALA A 76 16.58 -2.79 -0.65
CA ALA A 76 16.53 -3.81 0.39
C ALA A 76 15.51 -3.45 1.49
N PHE A 77 15.49 -2.20 1.94
CA PHE A 77 14.57 -1.75 2.98
C PHE A 77 13.11 -1.73 2.51
N ILE A 78 12.84 -1.30 1.26
CA ILE A 78 11.49 -1.39 0.65
C ILE A 78 11.03 -2.84 0.60
N ARG A 79 11.88 -3.77 0.13
CA ARG A 79 11.53 -5.20 0.06
C ARG A 79 11.25 -5.79 1.43
N TRP A 80 12.04 -5.44 2.43
CA TRP A 80 11.80 -5.86 3.81
C TRP A 80 10.48 -5.32 4.35
N MET A 81 10.19 -4.03 4.18
CA MET A 81 8.93 -3.43 4.64
C MET A 81 7.71 -4.09 3.96
N HIS A 82 7.79 -4.29 2.65
CA HIS A 82 6.79 -5.02 1.87
C HIS A 82 6.62 -6.47 2.34
N PHE A 83 7.72 -7.17 2.63
CA PHE A 83 7.68 -8.53 3.16
C PHE A 83 6.99 -8.60 4.53
N ILE A 84 7.32 -7.70 5.46
CA ILE A 84 6.69 -7.63 6.79
C ILE A 84 5.19 -7.34 6.68
N HIS A 85 4.79 -6.40 5.82
CA HIS A 85 3.37 -6.12 5.57
C HIS A 85 2.65 -7.37 5.02
N ASN A 86 3.26 -8.09 4.07
CA ASN A 86 2.68 -9.34 3.56
C ASN A 86 2.61 -10.46 4.61
N LYS A 87 3.50 -10.49 5.60
CA LYS A 87 3.39 -11.41 6.75
C LYS A 87 2.18 -11.09 7.62
N ILE A 88 1.86 -9.82 7.80
CA ILE A 88 0.61 -9.41 8.45
C ILE A 88 -0.61 -9.75 7.59
N ASN A 89 -0.55 -9.54 6.27
CA ASN A 89 -1.64 -9.97 5.37
C ASN A 89 -1.89 -11.47 5.46
N GLU A 90 -0.84 -12.30 5.42
CA GLU A 90 -0.93 -13.75 5.59
C GLU A 90 -1.58 -14.14 6.92
N LYS A 91 -1.19 -13.49 8.02
CA LYS A 91 -1.81 -13.71 9.34
C LYS A 91 -3.29 -13.32 9.38
N LEU A 92 -3.67 -12.29 8.65
CA LEU A 92 -5.05 -11.79 8.55
C LEU A 92 -5.85 -12.47 7.42
N GLU A 93 -5.32 -13.54 6.83
CA GLU A 93 -5.92 -14.27 5.70
C GLU A 93 -6.24 -13.38 4.49
N LYS A 94 -5.47 -12.30 4.33
CA LYS A 94 -5.53 -11.39 3.18
C LYS A 94 -4.59 -11.87 2.07
N PRO A 95 -4.93 -11.64 0.79
CA PRO A 95 -4.04 -11.94 -0.32
C PRO A 95 -2.70 -11.22 -0.17
N LYS A 96 -1.61 -11.92 -0.52
CA LYS A 96 -0.28 -11.29 -0.66
C LYS A 96 -0.30 -10.34 -1.85
N ILE A 97 0.32 -9.18 -1.68
CA ILE A 97 0.48 -8.20 -2.74
C ILE A 97 1.85 -8.42 -3.40
N THR A 98 1.91 -8.40 -4.73
CA THR A 98 3.18 -8.45 -5.45
C THR A 98 3.88 -7.10 -5.38
N LEU A 99 5.22 -7.09 -5.48
CA LEU A 99 5.96 -5.84 -5.39
C LEU A 99 5.58 -4.86 -6.53
N GLU A 100 5.32 -5.38 -7.72
CA GLU A 100 4.82 -4.61 -8.86
C GLU A 100 3.48 -3.93 -8.56
N LYS A 101 2.51 -4.70 -8.05
CA LYS A 101 1.20 -4.16 -7.66
C LYS A 101 1.34 -3.13 -6.54
N PHE A 102 2.18 -3.40 -5.55
CA PHE A 102 2.47 -2.45 -4.48
C PHE A 102 2.97 -1.11 -5.03
N TYR A 103 3.96 -1.12 -5.94
CA TYR A 103 4.46 0.13 -6.53
C TYR A 103 3.37 0.87 -7.30
N ALA A 104 2.58 0.15 -8.12
CA ALA A 104 1.48 0.75 -8.87
C ALA A 104 0.46 1.43 -7.93
N ASP A 105 0.00 0.71 -6.90
CA ASP A 105 -0.99 1.22 -5.94
C ASP A 105 -0.43 2.39 -5.10
N TYR A 106 0.85 2.33 -4.71
CA TYR A 106 1.52 3.39 -3.97
C TYR A 106 1.60 4.68 -4.81
N TYR A 107 2.12 4.63 -6.04
CA TYR A 107 2.21 5.81 -6.90
C TYR A 107 0.84 6.36 -7.32
N GLU A 108 -0.15 5.47 -7.53
CA GLU A 108 -1.54 5.87 -7.76
C GLU A 108 -2.10 6.69 -6.58
N SER A 109 -1.70 6.37 -5.35
CA SER A 109 -2.13 7.11 -4.16
C SER A 109 -1.63 8.56 -4.14
N TYR A 110 -0.48 8.86 -4.77
CA TYR A 110 0.10 10.19 -4.86
C TYR A 110 -0.37 11.02 -6.06
N LYS A 111 -1.13 10.44 -7.00
CA LYS A 111 -1.65 11.21 -8.14
C LYS A 111 -2.53 12.38 -7.65
N PRO A 112 -2.31 13.60 -8.15
CA PRO A 112 -3.15 14.75 -7.87
C PRO A 112 -4.63 14.49 -8.21
N LYS A 113 -5.54 15.10 -7.44
CA LYS A 113 -6.99 14.90 -7.62
C LYS A 113 -7.45 15.32 -9.01
N ASP A 114 -6.95 16.42 -9.56
CA ASP A 114 -7.25 16.89 -10.91
C ASP A 114 -6.84 15.89 -11.99
N VAL A 115 -5.69 15.23 -11.83
CA VAL A 115 -5.22 14.17 -12.74
C VAL A 115 -6.18 12.97 -12.67
N LYS A 116 -6.53 12.52 -11.47
CA LYS A 116 -7.49 11.42 -11.27
C LYS A 116 -8.85 11.73 -11.87
N MET A 117 -9.36 12.95 -11.65
CA MET A 117 -10.65 13.39 -12.20
C MET A 117 -10.61 13.45 -13.73
N ARG A 118 -9.52 13.97 -14.32
CA ARG A 118 -9.33 14.01 -15.77
C ARG A 118 -9.31 12.62 -16.39
N GLU A 119 -8.61 11.66 -15.76
CA GLU A 119 -8.58 10.27 -16.19
C GLU A 119 -9.98 9.63 -16.10
N TYR A 120 -10.69 9.84 -14.98
CA TYR A 120 -12.06 9.38 -14.79
C TYR A 120 -13.02 9.90 -15.87
N TYR A 121 -13.01 11.22 -16.14
CA TYR A 121 -13.88 11.80 -17.17
C TYR A 121 -13.54 11.30 -18.58
N LYS A 122 -12.25 11.10 -18.89
CA LYS A 122 -11.84 10.51 -20.17
C LYS A 122 -12.35 9.08 -20.34
N VAL A 123 -12.23 8.25 -19.31
CA VAL A 123 -12.73 6.86 -19.34
C VAL A 123 -14.25 6.86 -19.48
N ARG A 124 -14.96 7.65 -18.68
CA ARG A 124 -16.42 7.79 -18.75
C ARG A 124 -16.88 8.23 -20.14
N ALA A 125 -16.22 9.21 -20.76
CA ALA A 125 -16.54 9.65 -22.11
C ALA A 125 -16.35 8.54 -23.15
N LYS A 126 -15.25 7.76 -23.07
CA LYS A 126 -15.01 6.60 -23.95
C LYS A 126 -16.10 5.53 -23.80
N LEU A 127 -16.53 5.24 -22.58
CA LEU A 127 -17.60 4.26 -22.32
C LEU A 127 -18.94 4.73 -22.89
N ILE A 128 -19.29 6.00 -22.70
CA ILE A 128 -20.50 6.60 -23.28
C ILE A 128 -20.45 6.51 -24.81
N TYR A 129 -19.32 6.87 -25.42
CA TYR A 129 -19.14 6.79 -26.87
C TYR A 129 -19.28 5.36 -27.41
N LEU A 130 -18.66 4.38 -26.75
CA LEU A 130 -18.79 2.96 -27.10
C LEU A 130 -20.24 2.48 -27.00
N PHE A 131 -20.96 2.88 -25.94
CA PHE A 131 -22.37 2.54 -25.76
C PHE A 131 -23.24 3.12 -26.88
N ILE A 132 -23.01 4.37 -27.28
CA ILE A 132 -23.73 5.00 -28.39
C ILE A 132 -23.50 4.23 -29.69
N ILE A 133 -22.25 3.84 -29.99
CA ILE A 133 -21.94 3.02 -31.17
C ILE A 133 -22.69 1.69 -31.13
N LEU A 134 -22.68 0.99 -30.00
CA LEU A 134 -23.38 -0.29 -29.84
C LEU A 134 -24.89 -0.14 -30.05
N CYS A 135 -25.51 0.91 -29.52
CA CYS A 135 -26.92 1.22 -29.75
C CYS A 135 -27.24 1.52 -31.22
N ILE A 136 -26.36 2.25 -31.92
CA ILE A 136 -26.53 2.54 -33.35
C ILE A 136 -26.43 1.25 -34.18
N VAL A 137 -25.39 0.43 -33.94
CA VAL A 137 -25.21 -0.86 -34.64
C VAL A 137 -26.38 -1.80 -34.39
N PHE A 138 -26.84 -1.89 -33.14
CA PHE A 138 -28.02 -2.67 -32.78
C PHE A 138 -29.27 -2.16 -33.48
N GLY A 139 -29.48 -0.84 -33.53
CA GLY A 139 -30.59 -0.23 -34.25
C GLY A 139 -30.58 -0.58 -35.74
N ILE A 140 -29.43 -0.44 -36.40
CA ILE A 140 -29.27 -0.79 -37.83
C ILE A 140 -29.60 -2.27 -38.05
N TYR A 141 -29.06 -3.17 -37.23
CA TYR A 141 -29.33 -4.61 -37.32
C TYR A 141 -30.82 -4.93 -37.14
N TYR A 142 -31.47 -4.32 -36.14
CA TYR A 142 -32.89 -4.52 -35.86
C TYR A 142 -33.78 -4.08 -37.03
N PHE A 143 -33.49 -2.91 -37.63
CA PHE A 143 -34.26 -2.40 -38.77
C PHE A 143 -33.94 -3.10 -40.08
N TYR A 144 -32.75 -3.70 -40.24
CA TYR A 144 -32.41 -4.48 -41.43
C TYR A 144 -33.07 -5.87 -41.47
N ASN A 145 -33.25 -6.49 -40.30
CA ASN A 145 -33.87 -7.82 -40.17
C ASN A 145 -35.40 -7.79 -39.97
N LYS A 146 -36.00 -6.60 -40.00
CA LYS A 146 -37.44 -6.39 -39.91
C LYS A 146 -38.00 -6.09 -41.29
#